data_AF-A0A3M1QTE5-F1
#
_entry.id   AF-A0A3M1QTE5-F1
#
_cell.length_a   1.000
_cell.length_b   1.000
_cell.length_c   1.000
_cell.angle_alpha   90.00
_cell.angle_beta   90.00
_cell.angle_gamma   90.00
#
_symmetry.space_group_name_H-M   'P 1'
#
loop_
_entity.id
_entity.type
_entity.pdbx_description
1 polymer ?
#
loop_
_entity_poly.entity_id
_entity_poly.type
_entity_poly.pdbx_seq_one_letter_code
_entity_poly.pdbx_strand_id
1 'polypeptide(L)'
;MRSSSRSRVAPVSQINVTPLVDVMLVLLIIFMVTSPMLTQGVDVDLPQTASTPVKPAKSPLTVTVDRAGRILLEDHRVALERLGPKVDAIFRSRGDRRREVLLRADRHVPYGVVAQVMAALQEAGIDHLGMVTRPLEAE
;
A
#
# COMPACT_ATOMS: atom_id res chain seq x y z
N MET A 1 34.71 59.20 -61.52
CA MET A 1 34.41 58.63 -60.19
C MET A 1 33.50 57.42 -60.34
N ARG A 2 33.94 56.22 -59.93
CA ARG A 2 33.12 55.00 -59.89
C ARG A 2 32.87 54.65 -58.42
N SER A 3 31.63 54.79 -57.95
CA SER A 3 31.27 54.38 -56.59
C SER A 3 31.10 52.86 -56.56
N SER A 4 31.98 52.18 -55.84
CA SER A 4 31.82 50.78 -55.47
C SER A 4 30.82 50.68 -54.32
N SER A 5 29.61 50.20 -54.61
CA SER A 5 28.64 49.83 -53.59
C SER A 5 29.11 48.52 -52.93
N ARG A 6 29.51 48.61 -51.66
CA ARG A 6 29.79 47.44 -50.81
C ARG A 6 28.46 46.90 -50.28
N SER A 7 28.01 45.79 -50.84
CA SER A 7 26.91 45.00 -50.29
C SER A 7 27.33 44.40 -48.94
N ARG A 8 26.64 44.81 -47.86
CA ARG A 8 26.76 44.15 -46.56
C ARG A 8 26.02 42.81 -46.64
N VAL A 9 26.75 41.71 -46.54
CA VAL A 9 26.18 40.38 -46.32
C VAL A 9 25.70 40.32 -44.86
N ALA A 10 24.40 40.17 -44.64
CA ALA A 10 23.85 39.93 -43.32
C ALA A 10 24.20 38.49 -42.89
N PRO A 11 24.61 38.25 -41.63
CA PRO A 11 24.91 36.90 -41.17
C PRO A 11 23.60 36.10 -41.10
N VAL A 12 23.52 35.05 -41.90
CA VAL A 12 22.42 34.08 -41.86
C VAL A 12 22.64 33.21 -40.62
N SER A 13 21.90 33.46 -39.55
CA SER A 13 21.86 32.61 -38.37
C SER A 13 21.08 31.33 -38.71
N GLN A 14 21.78 30.34 -39.26
CA GLN A 14 21.23 29.01 -39.46
C GLN A 14 20.99 28.38 -38.08
N ILE A 15 19.76 27.96 -37.80
CA ILE A 15 19.47 27.19 -36.59
C ILE A 15 20.20 25.86 -36.76
N ASN A 16 21.16 25.59 -35.88
CA ASN A 16 21.85 24.30 -35.87
C ASN A 16 20.83 23.23 -35.41
N VAL A 17 20.31 22.48 -36.38
CA VAL A 17 19.35 21.39 -36.12
C VAL A 17 20.05 20.19 -35.48
N THR A 18 21.35 19.99 -35.77
CA THR A 18 22.11 18.83 -35.29
C THR A 18 22.16 18.75 -33.75
N PRO A 19 22.48 19.83 -33.01
CA PRO A 19 22.42 19.79 -31.55
C PRO A 19 20.99 19.71 -30.99
N LEU A 20 20.00 20.25 -31.71
CA LEU A 20 18.61 20.21 -31.28
C LEU A 20 18.06 18.78 -31.32
N VAL A 21 18.38 18.04 -32.38
CA VAL A 21 17.99 16.62 -32.54
C VAL A 21 18.67 15.75 -31.48
N ASP A 22 19.93 16.03 -31.13
CA ASP A 22 20.67 15.30 -30.10
C ASP A 22 20.03 15.47 -28.71
N VAL A 23 19.67 16.70 -28.33
CA VAL A 23 18.95 16.98 -27.08
C VAL A 23 17.60 16.29 -27.05
N MET A 24 16.85 16.31 -28.16
CA MET A 24 15.57 15.63 -28.25
C MET A 24 15.72 14.10 -28.13
N LEU A 25 16.75 13.50 -28.73
CA LEU A 25 17.02 12.07 -28.66
C LEU A 25 17.39 11.64 -27.22
N VAL A 26 18.21 12.43 -26.53
CA VAL A 26 18.55 12.18 -25.12
C VAL A 26 17.30 12.18 -24.24
N LEU A 27 16.38 13.12 -24.44
CA LEU A 27 15.12 13.16 -23.69
C LEU A 27 14.22 11.94 -23.97
N LEU A 28 14.18 11.46 -25.22
CA LEU A 28 13.44 10.24 -25.57
C LEU A 28 14.04 9.00 -24.91
N ILE A 29 15.37 8.88 -24.88
CA ILE A 29 16.06 7.78 -24.19
C ILE A 29 15.78 7.83 -22.68
N ILE A 30 15.81 9.01 -22.06
CA ILE A 30 15.47 9.17 -20.64
C ILE A 30 14.05 8.67 -20.40
N PHE A 31 13.05 9.12 -21.17
CA PHE A 31 11.68 8.65 -21.00
C PHE A 31 11.52 7.14 -21.22
N MET A 32 12.21 6.58 -22.21
CA MET A 32 12.23 5.14 -22.48
C MET A 32 12.81 4.33 -21.31
N VAL A 33 13.83 4.86 -20.63
CA VAL A 33 14.54 4.18 -19.53
C VAL A 33 13.86 4.40 -18.18
N THR A 34 13.18 5.52 -17.96
CA THR A 34 12.57 5.89 -16.67
C THR A 34 11.29 5.14 -16.33
N SER A 35 10.88 4.15 -17.12
CA SER A 35 9.86 3.16 -16.73
C SER A 35 10.51 1.81 -16.36
N PRO A 36 11.43 1.75 -15.36
CA PRO A 36 11.80 0.46 -14.80
C PRO A 36 10.54 -0.11 -14.15
N MET A 37 10.16 -1.31 -14.59
CA MET A 37 8.96 -1.99 -14.13
C MET A 37 8.92 -1.99 -12.60
N LEU A 38 7.86 -1.41 -12.04
CA LEU A 38 7.45 -1.66 -10.65
C LEU A 38 6.93 -3.09 -10.60
N THR A 39 7.81 -4.06 -10.43
CA THR A 39 7.44 -5.43 -10.08
C THR A 39 7.05 -5.47 -8.60
N GLN A 40 5.85 -4.96 -8.28
CA GLN A 40 5.09 -5.47 -7.13
C GLN A 40 4.23 -6.65 -7.61
N GLY A 41 4.90 -7.69 -8.10
CA GLY A 41 4.30 -9.01 -8.20
C GLY A 41 4.52 -9.71 -6.87
N VAL A 42 3.46 -10.04 -6.15
CA VAL A 42 3.55 -11.06 -5.10
C VAL A 42 4.05 -12.32 -5.79
N ASP A 43 5.22 -12.82 -5.38
CA ASP A 43 5.74 -14.10 -5.84
C ASP A 43 4.82 -15.18 -5.26
N VAL A 44 3.81 -15.57 -6.03
CA VAL A 44 2.91 -16.66 -5.64
C VAL A 44 3.55 -17.92 -6.22
N ASP A 45 4.42 -18.54 -5.43
CA ASP A 45 4.74 -19.95 -5.60
C ASP A 45 3.43 -20.73 -5.56
N LEU A 46 2.91 -21.15 -6.71
CA LEU A 46 1.85 -22.16 -6.76
C LEU A 46 2.53 -23.52 -6.56
N PRO A 47 2.41 -24.16 -5.37
CA PRO A 47 2.93 -25.50 -5.19
C PRO A 47 2.14 -26.45 -6.11
N GLN A 48 2.79 -26.95 -7.14
CA GLN A 48 2.33 -28.14 -7.86
C GLN A 48 2.61 -29.35 -6.98
N THR A 49 1.73 -29.63 -6.01
CA THR A 49 1.83 -30.88 -5.26
C THR A 49 0.45 -31.45 -4.99
N ALA A 50 0.31 -32.71 -5.38
CA ALA A 50 -0.84 -33.58 -5.18
C ALA A 50 -1.49 -33.39 -3.79
N SER A 51 -2.81 -33.26 -3.82
CA SER A 51 -3.76 -33.73 -2.80
C SER A 51 -3.21 -33.83 -1.38
N THR A 52 -2.95 -32.69 -0.75
CA THR A 52 -2.93 -32.61 0.72
C THR A 52 -4.12 -31.77 1.13
N PRO A 53 -4.95 -32.20 2.10
CA PRO A 53 -6.13 -31.43 2.49
C PRO A 53 -5.67 -30.04 2.91
N VAL A 54 -6.15 -29.03 2.19
CA VAL A 54 -6.04 -27.63 2.62
C VAL A 54 -6.65 -27.60 4.01
N LYS A 55 -5.81 -27.45 5.04
CA LYS A 55 -6.29 -27.19 6.40
C LYS A 55 -7.28 -26.03 6.27
N PRO A 56 -8.48 -26.10 6.87
CA PRO A 56 -9.45 -25.03 6.75
C PRO A 56 -8.73 -23.73 7.12
N ALA A 57 -8.78 -22.74 6.23
CA ALA A 57 -8.23 -21.42 6.48
C ALA A 57 -8.74 -20.99 7.86
N LYS A 58 -7.83 -20.87 8.84
CA LYS A 58 -8.25 -20.55 10.20
C LYS A 58 -8.93 -19.19 10.14
N SER A 59 -10.14 -19.11 10.68
CA SER A 59 -10.93 -17.88 10.62
C SER A 59 -10.13 -16.72 11.22
N PRO A 60 -10.12 -15.54 10.56
CA PRO A 60 -9.39 -14.39 11.04
C PRO A 60 -9.92 -13.97 12.40
N LEU A 61 -9.02 -13.48 13.26
CA LEU A 61 -9.38 -13.09 14.61
C LEU A 61 -10.14 -11.77 14.57
N THR A 62 -11.32 -11.70 15.17
CA THR A 62 -12.16 -10.50 15.12
C THR A 62 -11.98 -9.64 16.37
N VAL A 63 -11.58 -8.39 16.15
CA VAL A 63 -11.53 -7.34 17.18
C VAL A 63 -12.67 -6.37 16.92
N THR A 64 -13.54 -6.16 17.90
CA THR A 64 -14.66 -5.24 17.81
C THR A 64 -14.49 -4.08 18.78
N VAL A 65 -14.70 -2.86 18.31
CA VAL A 65 -14.80 -1.66 19.13
C VAL A 65 -16.26 -1.23 19.19
N ASP A 66 -16.86 -1.31 20.37
CA ASP A 66 -18.26 -0.95 20.57
C ASP A 66 -18.48 0.57 20.65
N ARG A 67 -19.74 1.02 20.64
CA ARG A 67 -20.12 2.44 20.77
C ARG A 67 -19.58 3.13 22.03
N ALA A 68 -19.32 2.35 23.09
CA ALA A 68 -18.76 2.87 24.33
C ALA A 68 -17.22 2.91 24.31
N GLY A 69 -16.58 2.59 23.19
CA GLY A 69 -15.13 2.52 23.03
C GLY A 69 -14.51 1.29 23.69
N ARG A 70 -15.31 0.30 24.10
CA ARG A 70 -14.80 -0.95 24.69
C ARG A 70 -14.31 -1.86 23.58
N ILE A 71 -13.17 -2.49 23.83
CA ILE A 71 -12.53 -3.42 22.91
C ILE A 71 -12.96 -4.85 23.27
N LEU A 72 -13.46 -5.57 22.28
CA LEU A 72 -13.85 -6.96 22.38
C LEU A 72 -12.99 -7.78 21.42
N LEU A 73 -12.54 -8.93 21.87
CA LEU A 73 -11.80 -9.92 21.11
C LEU A 73 -12.61 -11.20 21.09
N GLU A 74 -13.14 -11.62 19.93
CA GLU A 74 -14.02 -12.80 19.82
C GLU A 74 -15.12 -12.78 20.91
N ASP A 75 -15.81 -11.65 21.05
CA ASP A 75 -16.86 -11.38 22.06
C ASP A 75 -16.41 -11.20 23.52
N HIS A 76 -15.12 -11.38 23.82
CA HIS A 76 -14.59 -11.19 25.16
C HIS A 76 -14.05 -9.78 25.34
N ARG A 77 -14.47 -9.07 26.39
CA ARG A 77 -13.91 -7.75 26.71
C ARG A 77 -12.42 -7.86 27.07
N VAL A 78 -11.62 -7.00 26.46
CA VAL A 78 -10.17 -6.92 26.68
C VAL A 78 -9.78 -5.46 26.82
N ALA A 79 -8.89 -5.17 27.77
CA ALA A 79 -8.30 -3.84 27.91
C ALA A 79 -7.27 -3.61 26.79
N LEU A 80 -7.10 -2.37 26.34
CA LEU A 80 -6.21 -2.04 25.21
C LEU A 80 -4.78 -2.56 25.44
N GLU A 81 -4.27 -2.40 26.66
CA GLU A 81 -2.92 -2.79 27.07
C GLU A 81 -2.72 -4.33 27.03
N ARG A 82 -3.82 -5.08 27.12
CA ARG A 82 -3.83 -6.54 27.07
C ARG A 82 -4.18 -7.09 25.68
N LEU A 83 -4.58 -6.24 24.75
CA LEU A 83 -5.00 -6.66 23.42
C LEU A 83 -3.83 -7.30 22.67
N GLY A 84 -2.72 -6.58 22.52
CA GLY A 84 -1.54 -7.06 21.80
C GLY A 84 -1.00 -8.40 22.33
N PRO A 85 -0.69 -8.53 23.64
CA PRO A 85 -0.21 -9.78 24.23
C PRO A 85 -1.19 -10.95 24.06
N LYS A 86 -2.49 -10.69 24.17
CA LYS A 86 -3.52 -11.75 24.05
C LYS A 86 -3.68 -12.20 22.61
N VAL A 87 -3.64 -11.27 21.66
CA VAL A 87 -3.69 -11.55 20.23
C VAL A 87 -2.45 -12.36 19.81
N ASP A 88 -1.26 -11.95 20.23
CA ASP A 88 -0.02 -12.69 19.97
C ASP A 88 -0.05 -14.11 20.57
N ALA A 89 -0.51 -14.26 21.81
CA ALA A 89 -0.66 -15.57 22.45
C ALA A 89 -1.61 -16.50 21.67
N ILE A 90 -2.73 -15.98 21.16
CA ILE A 90 -3.68 -16.74 20.33
C ILE A 90 -3.03 -17.16 19.01
N PHE A 91 -2.32 -16.27 18.33
CA PHE A 91 -1.65 -16.61 17.07
C PHE A 91 -0.54 -17.65 17.27
N ARG A 92 0.24 -17.54 18.36
CA ARG A 92 1.24 -18.55 18.74
C ARG A 92 0.59 -19.90 19.04
N SER A 93 -0.55 -19.93 19.77
CA SER A 93 -1.25 -21.18 20.07
C SER A 93 -1.86 -21.82 18.82
N ARG A 94 -2.37 -21.00 17.90
CA ARG A 94 -2.92 -21.47 16.63
C ARG A 94 -1.81 -21.96 15.70
N GLY A 95 -0.57 -21.50 15.85
CA GLY A 95 0.53 -21.80 14.92
C GLY A 95 0.26 -21.26 13.51
N ASP A 96 -0.50 -20.16 13.43
CA ASP A 96 -0.82 -19.50 12.17
C ASP A 96 0.37 -18.70 11.68
N ARG A 97 0.85 -19.04 10.47
CA ARG A 97 1.93 -18.30 9.79
C ARG A 97 1.46 -16.96 9.24
N ARG A 98 0.15 -16.80 9.03
CA ARG A 98 -0.45 -15.58 8.50
C ARG A 98 -1.33 -14.97 9.59
N ARG A 99 -0.90 -13.85 10.15
CA ARG A 99 -1.59 -13.18 11.24
C ARG A 99 -2.60 -12.18 10.66
N GLU A 100 -3.83 -12.65 10.48
CA GLU A 100 -4.93 -11.85 9.94
C GLU A 100 -5.95 -11.51 11.04
N VAL A 101 -6.21 -10.21 11.21
CA VAL A 101 -7.16 -9.69 12.18
C VAL A 101 -8.21 -8.83 11.47
N LEU A 102 -9.47 -9.06 11.82
CA LEU A 102 -10.61 -8.30 11.34
C LEU A 102 -11.04 -7.28 12.39
N LEU A 103 -10.83 -6.00 12.11
CA LEU A 103 -11.26 -4.90 12.97
C LEU A 103 -12.66 -4.42 12.58
N ARG A 104 -13.61 -4.56 13.50
CA ARG A 104 -14.97 -4.02 13.40
C ARG A 104 -15.07 -2.82 14.34
N ALA A 105 -15.47 -1.66 13.83
CA ALA A 105 -15.71 -0.50 14.66
C ALA A 105 -17.11 0.04 14.40
N ASP A 106 -17.81 0.46 15.46
CA ASP A 106 -19.05 1.21 15.29
C ASP A 106 -18.76 2.61 14.74
N ARG A 107 -19.67 3.12 13.91
CA ARG A 107 -19.52 4.41 13.22
C ARG A 107 -19.43 5.60 14.18
N HIS A 108 -19.98 5.47 15.38
CA HIS A 108 -19.97 6.54 16.39
C HIS A 108 -18.70 6.55 17.26
N VAL A 109 -17.80 5.57 17.07
CA VAL A 109 -16.54 5.51 17.82
C VAL A 109 -15.59 6.61 17.33
N PRO A 110 -14.99 7.39 18.23
CA PRO A 110 -13.96 8.35 17.84
C PRO A 110 -12.81 7.65 17.13
N TYR A 111 -12.39 8.19 15.98
CA TYR A 111 -11.30 7.62 15.19
C TYR A 111 -10.01 7.40 16.01
N GLY A 112 -9.73 8.27 16.98
CA GLY A 112 -8.57 8.12 17.87
C GLY A 112 -8.55 6.80 18.64
N VAL A 113 -9.71 6.28 19.07
CA VAL A 113 -9.81 4.98 19.74
C VAL A 113 -9.49 3.85 18.77
N VAL A 114 -10.01 3.93 17.54
CA VAL A 114 -9.72 2.95 16.48
C VAL A 114 -8.23 2.96 16.13
N ALA A 115 -7.62 4.14 16.01
CA ALA A 115 -6.20 4.30 15.74
C ALA A 115 -5.32 3.68 16.84
N GLN A 116 -5.67 3.86 18.11
CA GLN A 116 -4.96 3.22 19.23
C GLN A 116 -5.03 1.69 19.17
N VAL A 117 -6.21 1.14 18.83
CA VAL A 117 -6.39 -0.31 18.65
C VAL A 117 -5.55 -0.81 17.47
N MET A 118 -5.53 -0.10 16.35
CA MET A 118 -4.70 -0.45 15.20
C MET A 118 -3.21 -0.45 15.55
N ALA A 119 -2.73 0.56 16.27
CA ALA A 119 -1.34 0.64 16.71
C ALA A 119 -0.97 -0.55 17.61
N ALA A 120 -1.82 -0.88 18.59
CA ALA A 120 -1.59 -2.03 19.48
C ALA A 120 -1.59 -3.38 18.73
N LEU A 121 -2.39 -3.52 17.67
CA LEU A 121 -2.37 -4.71 16.81
C LEU A 121 -1.12 -4.76 15.93
N GLN A 122 -0.66 -3.62 15.42
CA GLN A 122 0.56 -3.57 14.61
C GLN A 122 1.80 -3.88 15.44
N GLU A 123 1.88 -3.38 16.68
CA GLU A 123 2.94 -3.75 17.64
C GLU A 123 2.94 -5.24 17.99
N ALA A 124 1.79 -5.91 17.94
CA ALA A 124 1.66 -7.35 18.14
C ALA A 124 2.11 -8.19 16.92
N GLY A 125 2.61 -7.55 15.85
CA GLY A 125 3.12 -8.21 14.66
C GLY A 125 2.01 -8.79 13.78
N ILE A 126 0.88 -8.09 13.66
CA ILE A 126 -0.21 -8.46 12.74
C ILE A 126 0.14 -8.01 11.32
N ASP A 127 0.25 -8.96 10.40
CA ASP A 127 0.66 -8.72 9.01
C ASP A 127 -0.50 -8.18 8.16
N HIS A 128 -1.73 -8.59 8.48
CA HIS A 128 -2.92 -8.24 7.73
C HIS A 128 -4.04 -7.78 8.66
N LEU A 129 -4.41 -6.51 8.52
CA LEU A 129 -5.56 -5.92 9.20
C LEU A 129 -6.67 -5.67 8.17
N GLY A 130 -7.77 -6.41 8.26
CA GLY A 130 -8.99 -6.13 7.53
C GLY A 130 -9.91 -5.21 8.35
N MET A 131 -10.44 -4.14 7.77
CA MET A 131 -11.47 -3.32 8.43
C MET A 131 -12.84 -3.66 7.87
N VAL A 132 -13.79 -3.97 8.76
CA VAL A 132 -15.21 -4.12 8.40
C VAL A 132 -15.96 -2.96 9.01
N THR A 133 -16.32 -2.03 8.15
CA THR A 133 -17.39 -1.08 8.44
C THR A 133 -18.70 -1.81 8.12
N ARG A 134 -19.70 -1.71 9.01
CA ARG A 134 -21.05 -2.12 8.59
C ARG A 134 -21.43 -1.25 7.38
N PRO A 135 -22.03 -1.81 6.33
CA PRO A 135 -22.60 -1.01 5.25
C PRO A 135 -23.52 0.04 5.86
N LEU A 136 -23.62 1.21 5.22
CA LEU A 136 -24.76 2.09 5.40
C LEU A 136 -26.01 1.31 4.96
N GLU A 137 -26.60 0.52 5.85
CA GLU A 137 -28.00 0.15 5.71
C GLU A 137 -28.78 1.45 5.89
N ALA A 138 -29.17 2.02 4.76
CA ALA A 138 -30.19 3.04 4.70
C ALA A 138 -31.52 2.34 4.91
N GLU A 139 -32.01 2.33 6.15
CA GLU A 139 -33.42 2.11 6.50
C GLU A 139 -33.75 2.81 7.81
#